data_AF-A0A930DPX6-F1
#
_entry.id   AF-A0A930DPX6-F1
#
_cell.length_a   1.000
_cell.length_b   1.000
_cell.length_c   1.000
_cell.angle_alpha   90.00
_cell.angle_beta   90.00
_cell.angle_gamma   90.00
#
_symmetry.space_group_name_H-M   'P 1'
#
loop_
_entity.id
_entity.type
_entity.pdbx_description
1 polymer ?
#
loop_
_entity_poly.entity_id
_entity_poly.type
_entity_poly.pdbx_seq_one_letter_code
_entity_poly.pdbx_strand_id
1 'polypeptide(L)'
;ELPREIEGKKIIFTEEQSRRYLFIPLLGLFLALLLPLKEREEKKEKQKERENSLNLDYSELVSKLVVYLGAGLALRNAFSEISKQYSFLVNQCGLENHPLYEELHTLLNQLKSNVGEGKAYLDFSKRIALRPYNKLISVIEQNRKNGSKHLRLQLQVEMQEAFEMRKSTAKRLGEEASTKLLLPLFMQLFIIMLIIIYPAMQSMG
;
A
#
# COMPACT_ATOMS: atom_id res chain seq x y z
N GLU A 1 -7.10 23.35 62.31
CA GLU A 1 -8.56 23.44 62.09
C GLU A 1 -8.86 24.75 61.38
N LEU A 2 -9.65 24.74 60.30
CA LEU A 2 -9.97 25.94 59.54
C LEU A 2 -11.14 26.70 60.21
N PRO A 3 -11.07 28.04 60.37
CA PRO A 3 -12.11 28.82 61.04
C PRO A 3 -13.39 28.84 60.21
N ARG A 4 -14.54 28.60 60.88
CA ARG A 4 -15.86 28.44 60.23
C ARG A 4 -16.65 29.74 60.09
N GLU A 5 -16.20 30.83 60.71
CA GLU A 5 -16.88 32.13 60.69
C GLU A 5 -15.86 33.28 60.70
N ILE A 6 -16.08 34.26 59.81
CA ILE A 6 -15.42 35.56 59.82
C ILE A 6 -16.54 36.59 59.68
N GLU A 7 -16.62 37.54 60.62
CA GLU A 7 -17.62 38.63 60.65
C GLU A 7 -19.10 38.18 60.55
N GLY A 8 -19.48 37.12 61.29
CA GLY A 8 -20.89 36.73 61.45
C GLY A 8 -21.55 36.08 60.22
N LYS A 9 -20.78 35.77 59.16
CA LYS A 9 -21.24 34.98 58.02
C LYS A 9 -20.60 33.60 58.04
N LYS A 10 -21.45 32.56 57.98
CA LYS A 10 -21.01 31.16 57.86
C LYS A 10 -20.33 30.94 56.51
N ILE A 11 -19.07 30.52 56.53
CA ILE A 11 -18.32 30.20 55.32
C ILE A 11 -18.49 28.71 55.04
N ILE A 12 -19.20 28.40 53.95
CA ILE A 12 -19.29 27.04 53.41
C ILE A 12 -18.18 26.91 52.37
N PHE A 13 -17.11 26.20 52.73
CA PHE A 13 -16.04 25.87 51.78
C PHE A 13 -16.56 24.79 50.83
N THR A 14 -17.13 25.21 49.71
CA THR A 14 -17.42 24.33 48.58
C THR A 14 -16.19 24.29 47.70
N GLU A 15 -15.52 23.14 47.67
CA GLU A 15 -14.49 22.87 46.68
C GLU A 15 -15.20 22.85 45.32
N GLU A 16 -14.91 23.83 44.43
CA GLU A 16 -15.33 23.69 43.03
C GLU A 16 -14.59 22.47 42.48
N GLN A 17 -15.27 21.32 42.48
CA GLN A 17 -14.84 20.13 41.78
C GLN A 17 -14.82 20.45 40.29
N SER A 18 -13.73 21.07 39.86
CA SER A 18 -13.49 21.42 38.48
C SER A 18 -13.55 20.12 37.67
N ARG A 19 -14.45 20.05 36.69
CA ARG A 19 -14.58 18.94 35.73
C ARG A 19 -13.25 18.55 35.06
N ARG A 20 -12.19 19.36 35.21
CA ARG A 20 -10.81 19.14 34.77
C ARG A 20 -10.23 17.77 35.14
N TYR A 21 -10.56 17.20 36.30
CA TYR A 21 -10.11 15.83 36.67
C TYR A 21 -10.74 14.73 35.81
N LEU A 22 -11.91 14.98 35.23
CA LEU A 22 -12.65 14.05 34.39
C LEU A 22 -12.08 13.99 32.96
N PHE A 23 -11.34 15.02 32.53
CA PHE A 23 -10.66 15.04 31.24
C PHE A 23 -9.41 14.16 31.21
N ILE A 24 -8.73 13.93 32.34
CA ILE A 24 -7.52 13.09 32.42
C ILE A 24 -7.80 11.63 32.01
N PRO A 25 -8.80 10.93 32.58
CA PRO A 25 -9.12 9.56 32.15
C PRO A 25 -9.74 9.53 30.75
N LEU A 26 -10.48 10.57 30.35
CA LEU A 26 -11.03 10.69 28.99
C LEU A 26 -9.92 10.79 27.94
N LEU A 27 -8.88 11.58 28.23
CA LEU A 27 -7.72 11.76 27.36
C LEU A 27 -6.88 10.48 27.29
N GLY A 28 -6.74 9.77 28.42
CA GLY A 28 -6.11 8.45 28.46
C GLY A 28 -6.84 7.41 27.62
N LEU A 29 -8.18 7.36 27.73
CA LEU A 29 -9.02 6.47 26.91
C LEU A 29 -8.93 6.81 25.42
N PHE A 30 -8.93 8.11 25.10
CA PHE A 30 -8.77 8.60 23.73
C PHE A 30 -7.41 8.20 23.13
N LEU A 31 -6.33 8.33 23.90
CA LEU A 31 -4.98 7.93 23.47
C LEU A 31 -4.88 6.41 23.27
N ALA A 32 -5.47 5.62 24.18
CA ALA A 32 -5.51 4.17 24.09
C ALA A 32 -6.29 3.68 22.86
N LEU A 33 -7.30 4.44 22.41
CA LEU A 33 -8.07 4.13 21.21
C LEU A 33 -7.33 4.53 19.92
N LEU A 34 -6.52 5.59 19.96
CA LEU A 34 -5.75 6.10 18.80
C LEU A 34 -4.54 5.22 18.43
N LEU A 35 -3.81 4.69 19.40
CA LEU A 35 -2.61 3.87 19.16
C LEU A 35 -2.88 2.66 18.22
N PRO A 36 -3.89 1.81 18.46
CA PRO A 36 -4.18 0.68 17.58
C PRO A 36 -4.73 1.11 16.21
N LEU A 37 -5.31 2.32 16.09
CA LEU A 37 -5.74 2.86 14.80
C LEU A 37 -4.54 3.24 13.94
N LYS A 38 -3.53 3.90 14.53
CA LYS A 38 -2.30 4.28 13.83
C LYS A 38 -1.56 3.06 13.28
N GLU A 39 -1.38 2.01 14.08
CA GLU A 39 -0.73 0.77 13.61
C GLU A 39 -1.51 0.08 12.49
N ARG A 40 -2.84 0.15 12.53
CA ARG A 40 -3.70 -0.40 11.47
C ARG A 40 -3.59 0.41 10.18
N GLU A 41 -3.50 1.73 10.28
CA GLU A 41 -3.28 2.62 9.13
C GLU A 41 -1.90 2.42 8.52
N GLU A 42 -0.83 2.38 9.31
CA GLU A 42 0.53 2.12 8.81
C GLU A 42 0.64 0.77 8.10
N LYS A 43 0.02 -0.29 8.65
CA LYS A 43 0.00 -1.61 8.00
C LYS A 43 -0.77 -1.58 6.68
N LYS A 44 -1.91 -0.89 6.63
CA LYS A 44 -2.70 -0.71 5.40
C LYS A 44 -1.93 0.10 4.36
N GLU A 45 -1.23 1.14 4.78
CA GLU A 45 -0.43 1.99 3.91
C GLU A 45 0.73 1.21 3.30
N LYS A 46 1.52 0.50 4.11
CA LYS A 46 2.60 -0.38 3.62
C LYS A 46 2.10 -1.45 2.66
N GLN A 47 0.94 -2.04 2.96
CA GLN A 47 0.34 -3.03 2.06
C GLN A 47 -0.09 -2.39 0.73
N LYS A 48 -0.69 -1.20 0.77
CA LYS A 48 -1.09 -0.45 -0.42
C LYS A 48 0.13 -0.03 -1.25
N GLU A 49 1.21 0.41 -0.62
CA GLU A 49 2.49 0.71 -1.28
C GLU A 49 3.05 -0.53 -1.98
N ARG A 50 3.12 -1.67 -1.28
CA ARG A 50 3.56 -2.95 -1.88
C ARG A 50 2.71 -3.32 -3.09
N GLU A 51 1.39 -3.26 -2.97
CA GLU A 51 0.47 -3.58 -4.07
C GLU A 51 0.64 -2.64 -5.26
N ASN A 52 0.83 -1.34 -5.01
CA ASN A 52 1.09 -0.35 -6.05
C ASN A 52 2.41 -0.61 -6.79
N SER A 53 3.50 -0.88 -6.07
CA SER A 53 4.79 -1.21 -6.68
C SER A 53 4.69 -2.45 -7.55
N LEU A 54 4.06 -3.52 -7.04
CA LEU A 54 3.83 -4.76 -7.81
C LEU A 54 2.97 -4.51 -9.07
N ASN A 55 1.92 -3.70 -8.99
CA ASN A 55 1.10 -3.39 -10.17
C ASN A 55 1.89 -2.63 -11.25
N LEU A 56 2.80 -1.74 -10.87
CA LEU A 56 3.67 -1.03 -11.82
C LEU A 56 4.66 -2.00 -12.49
N ASP A 57 5.27 -2.87 -11.69
CA ASP A 57 6.28 -3.84 -12.12
C ASP A 57 5.69 -4.96 -13.00
N TYR A 58 4.39 -5.26 -12.87
CA TYR A 58 3.70 -6.29 -13.66
C TYR A 58 3.89 -6.10 -15.17
N SER A 59 3.70 -4.88 -15.66
CA SER A 59 3.85 -4.55 -17.09
C SER A 59 5.26 -4.83 -17.61
N GLU A 60 6.27 -4.54 -16.79
CA GLU A 60 7.67 -4.75 -17.13
C GLU A 60 8.01 -6.24 -17.13
N LEU A 61 7.51 -6.98 -16.13
CA LEU A 61 7.67 -8.42 -16.06
C LEU A 61 7.11 -9.11 -17.31
N VAL A 62 5.87 -8.80 -17.68
CA VAL A 62 5.21 -9.41 -18.85
C VAL A 62 5.93 -9.04 -20.13
N SER A 63 6.34 -7.78 -20.30
CA SER A 63 7.11 -7.32 -21.45
C SER A 63 8.43 -8.10 -21.62
N LYS A 64 9.20 -8.22 -20.54
CA LYS A 64 10.45 -9.00 -20.55
C LYS A 64 10.19 -10.48 -20.84
N LEU A 65 9.15 -11.07 -20.26
CA LEU A 65 8.75 -12.45 -20.55
C LEU A 65 8.42 -12.64 -22.04
N VAL A 66 7.67 -11.73 -22.65
CA VAL A 66 7.35 -11.77 -24.10
C VAL A 66 8.64 -11.72 -24.93
N VAL A 67 9.58 -10.84 -24.59
CA VAL A 67 10.87 -10.72 -25.29
C VAL A 67 11.69 -12.00 -25.18
N TYR A 68 11.89 -12.52 -23.96
CA TYR A 68 12.71 -13.71 -23.75
C TYR A 68 12.07 -14.97 -24.35
N LEU A 69 10.77 -15.16 -24.18
CA LEU A 69 10.06 -16.27 -24.82
C LEU A 69 10.05 -16.13 -26.35
N GLY A 70 9.96 -14.89 -26.86
CA GLY A 70 10.07 -14.59 -28.29
C GLY A 70 11.45 -14.91 -28.86
N ALA A 71 12.51 -14.74 -28.06
CA ALA A 71 13.87 -15.14 -28.38
C ALA A 71 14.12 -16.65 -28.28
N GLY A 72 13.11 -17.44 -27.90
CA GLY A 72 13.20 -18.90 -27.82
C GLY A 72 13.68 -19.44 -26.48
N LEU A 73 13.81 -18.60 -25.44
CA LEU A 73 14.10 -19.09 -24.10
C LEU A 73 12.90 -19.85 -23.52
N ALA A 74 13.19 -20.91 -22.77
CA ALA A 74 12.20 -21.57 -21.93
C ALA A 74 11.75 -20.64 -20.80
N LEU A 75 10.49 -20.78 -20.35
CA LEU A 75 9.90 -19.90 -19.33
C LEU A 75 10.72 -19.81 -18.03
N ARG A 76 11.22 -20.95 -17.54
CA ARG A 76 12.10 -20.99 -16.37
C ARG A 76 13.37 -20.16 -16.55
N ASN A 77 13.97 -20.22 -17.75
CA ASN A 77 15.17 -19.46 -18.08
C ASN A 77 14.84 -17.97 -18.22
N ALA A 78 13.69 -17.62 -18.80
CA ALA A 78 13.22 -16.23 -18.88
C ALA A 78 13.09 -15.60 -17.48
N PHE A 79 12.43 -16.28 -16.53
CA PHE A 79 12.36 -15.81 -15.14
C PHE A 79 13.75 -15.68 -14.48
N SER A 80 14.65 -16.63 -14.75
CA SER A 80 16.04 -16.58 -14.26
C SER A 80 16.79 -15.36 -14.79
N GLU A 81 16.70 -15.08 -16.09
CA GLU A 81 17.40 -13.93 -16.71
C GLU A 81 16.81 -12.60 -16.24
N ILE A 82 15.49 -12.50 -16.10
CA ILE A 82 14.83 -11.31 -15.52
C ILE A 82 15.34 -11.05 -14.11
N SER A 83 15.41 -12.10 -13.28
CA SER A 83 15.93 -12.00 -11.92
C SER A 83 17.40 -11.58 -11.91
N LYS A 84 18.26 -12.19 -12.73
CA LYS A 84 19.69 -11.83 -12.77
C LYS A 84 19.90 -10.38 -13.18
N GLN A 85 19.23 -9.94 -14.24
CA GLN A 85 19.32 -8.57 -14.75
C GLN A 85 18.91 -7.58 -13.66
N TYR A 86 17.86 -7.88 -12.90
CA TYR A 86 17.42 -7.02 -11.82
C TYR A 86 18.42 -6.96 -10.65
N SER A 87 18.95 -8.09 -10.18
CA SER A 87 20.03 -8.07 -9.16
C SER A 87 21.25 -7.27 -9.59
N PHE A 88 21.59 -7.34 -10.89
CA PHE A 88 22.71 -6.56 -11.41
C PHE A 88 22.43 -5.05 -11.30
N LEU A 89 21.22 -4.61 -11.66
CA LEU A 89 20.81 -3.19 -11.54
C LEU A 89 20.77 -2.72 -10.08
N VAL A 90 20.27 -3.55 -9.16
CA VAL A 90 20.26 -3.22 -7.73
C VAL A 90 21.70 -3.06 -7.20
N ASN A 91 22.57 -4.03 -7.49
CA ASN A 91 23.94 -4.04 -6.94
C ASN A 91 24.87 -3.02 -7.59
N GLN A 92 24.78 -2.79 -8.90
CA GLN A 92 25.70 -1.90 -9.62
C GLN A 92 25.17 -0.49 -9.84
N CYS A 93 23.85 -0.34 -9.97
CA CYS A 93 23.24 0.96 -10.27
C CYS A 93 22.51 1.57 -9.07
N GLY A 94 22.52 0.91 -7.91
CA GLY A 94 21.83 1.38 -6.71
C GLY A 94 20.31 1.45 -6.87
N LEU A 95 19.74 0.62 -7.74
CA LEU A 95 18.30 0.56 -7.92
C LEU A 95 17.63 0.08 -6.61
N GLU A 96 16.51 0.71 -6.26
CA GLU A 96 15.73 0.31 -5.08
C GLU A 96 15.25 -1.14 -5.24
N ASN A 97 15.21 -1.90 -4.14
CA ASN A 97 14.82 -3.30 -4.18
C ASN A 97 13.29 -3.43 -4.18
N HIS A 98 12.69 -3.84 -5.31
CA HIS A 98 11.25 -3.98 -5.41
C HIS A 98 10.74 -5.34 -4.88
N PRO A 99 9.53 -5.39 -4.28
CA PRO A 99 8.94 -6.63 -3.74
C PRO A 99 8.79 -7.77 -4.76
N LEU A 100 8.65 -7.44 -6.05
CA LEU A 100 8.56 -8.46 -7.11
C LEU A 100 9.83 -9.33 -7.18
N TYR A 101 10.99 -8.74 -6.94
CA TYR A 101 12.27 -9.42 -7.07
C TYR A 101 12.47 -10.49 -6.00
N GLU A 102 12.07 -10.20 -4.77
CA GLU A 102 12.10 -11.16 -3.66
C GLU A 102 11.21 -12.38 -3.95
N GLU A 103 10.03 -12.14 -4.52
CA GLU A 103 9.10 -13.20 -4.92
C GLU A 103 9.65 -14.02 -6.10
N LEU A 104 10.33 -13.39 -7.05
CA LEU A 104 11.03 -14.06 -8.17
C LEU A 104 12.19 -14.92 -7.67
N HIS A 105 12.99 -14.42 -6.74
CA HIS A 105 14.06 -15.20 -6.13
C HIS A 105 13.52 -16.45 -5.44
N THR A 106 12.42 -16.30 -4.69
CA THR A 106 11.72 -17.40 -4.04
C THR A 106 11.18 -18.40 -5.06
N LEU A 107 10.56 -17.93 -6.15
CA LEU A 107 10.10 -18.79 -7.25
C LEU A 107 11.26 -19.59 -7.87
N LEU A 108 12.38 -18.94 -8.17
CA LEU A 108 13.54 -19.61 -8.76
C LEU A 108 14.15 -20.64 -7.82
N ASN A 109 14.17 -20.37 -6.52
CA ASN A 109 14.60 -21.35 -5.51
C ASN A 109 13.65 -22.54 -5.45
N GLN A 110 12.34 -22.33 -5.54
CA GLN A 110 11.35 -23.40 -5.63
C GLN A 110 11.53 -24.24 -6.90
N LEU A 111 11.78 -23.60 -8.04
CA LEU A 111 12.03 -24.28 -9.33
C LEU A 111 13.36 -25.04 -9.38
N LYS A 112 14.36 -24.61 -8.61
CA LYS A 112 15.62 -25.36 -8.41
C LYS A 112 15.46 -26.53 -7.44
N SER A 113 14.57 -26.38 -6.47
CA SER A 113 14.22 -27.42 -5.51
C SER A 113 13.33 -28.48 -6.16
N ASN A 114 13.15 -29.63 -5.50
CA ASN A 114 12.34 -30.75 -6.01
C ASN A 114 10.80 -30.46 -5.98
N VAL A 115 10.39 -29.19 -6.11
CA VAL A 115 9.00 -28.76 -6.18
C VAL A 115 8.57 -28.78 -7.65
N GLY A 116 7.43 -29.42 -7.94
CA GLY A 116 6.90 -29.43 -9.30
C GLY A 116 6.63 -28.01 -9.83
N GLU A 117 7.03 -27.73 -11.08
CA GLU A 117 7.00 -26.37 -11.65
C GLU A 117 5.62 -25.70 -11.55
N GLY A 118 4.55 -26.44 -11.83
CA GLY A 118 3.21 -25.89 -11.75
C GLY A 118 2.78 -25.50 -10.33
N LYS A 119 3.26 -26.22 -9.31
CA LYS A 119 3.05 -25.83 -7.92
C LYS A 119 3.84 -24.57 -7.58
N ALA A 120 5.09 -24.46 -8.03
CA ALA A 120 5.93 -23.30 -7.81
C ALA A 120 5.32 -22.02 -8.42
N TYR A 121 4.79 -22.09 -9.64
CA TYR A 121 4.12 -20.94 -10.27
C TYR A 121 2.83 -20.54 -9.54
N LEU A 122 2.01 -21.51 -9.12
CA LEU A 122 0.80 -21.23 -8.34
C LEU A 122 1.11 -20.64 -6.96
N ASP A 123 2.14 -21.15 -6.28
CA ASP A 123 2.56 -20.61 -4.99
C ASP A 123 3.12 -19.19 -5.15
N PHE A 124 3.81 -18.89 -6.26
CA PHE A 124 4.24 -17.53 -6.60
C PHE A 124 3.07 -16.56 -6.76
N SER A 125 2.03 -16.91 -7.53
CA SER A 125 0.88 -16.02 -7.71
C SER A 125 0.09 -15.83 -6.40
N LYS A 126 0.00 -16.86 -5.57
CA LYS A 126 -0.64 -16.80 -4.25
C LYS A 126 0.10 -15.89 -3.26
N ARG A 127 1.44 -15.88 -3.27
CA ARG A 127 2.24 -14.99 -2.41
C ARG A 127 2.09 -13.52 -2.81
N ILE A 128 2.01 -13.26 -4.12
CA ILE A 128 1.76 -11.91 -4.65
C ILE A 128 0.30 -11.48 -4.42
N ALA A 129 -0.65 -12.42 -4.49
CA ALA A 129 -2.08 -12.23 -4.20
C ALA A 129 -2.79 -11.15 -5.06
N LEU A 130 -2.23 -10.77 -6.20
CA LEU A 130 -2.82 -9.78 -7.12
C LEU A 130 -3.45 -10.44 -8.36
N ARG A 131 -4.57 -9.89 -8.82
CA ARG A 131 -5.34 -10.42 -9.96
C ARG A 131 -4.52 -10.57 -11.26
N PRO A 132 -3.70 -9.58 -11.69
CA PRO A 132 -2.94 -9.71 -12.94
C PRO A 132 -1.95 -10.89 -12.90
N TYR A 133 -1.25 -11.07 -11.79
CA TYR A 133 -0.31 -12.18 -11.60
C TYR A 133 -1.01 -13.54 -11.60
N ASN A 134 -2.19 -13.65 -10.97
CA ASN A 134 -2.98 -14.88 -11.02
C ASN A 134 -3.42 -15.23 -12.44
N LYS A 135 -3.82 -14.23 -13.24
CA LYS A 135 -4.18 -14.42 -14.66
C LYS A 135 -2.96 -14.89 -15.47
N LEU A 136 -1.81 -14.24 -15.32
CA LEU A 136 -0.56 -14.62 -15.97
C LEU A 136 -0.16 -16.07 -15.67
N ILE A 137 -0.17 -16.48 -14.40
CA ILE A 137 0.18 -17.83 -14.01
C ILE A 137 -0.85 -18.85 -14.53
N SER A 138 -2.13 -18.51 -14.55
CA SER A 138 -3.16 -19.38 -15.15
C SER A 138 -2.89 -19.63 -16.64
N VAL A 139 -2.49 -18.60 -17.39
CA VAL A 139 -2.12 -18.72 -18.81
C VAL A 139 -0.89 -19.60 -18.99
N ILE A 140 0.14 -19.40 -18.15
CA ILE A 140 1.35 -20.22 -18.13
C ILE A 140 1.03 -21.70 -17.85
N GLU A 141 0.24 -21.98 -16.80
CA GLU A 141 -0.13 -23.35 -16.44
C GLU A 141 -0.98 -24.04 -17.51
N GLN A 142 -1.87 -23.29 -18.16
CA GLN A 142 -2.66 -23.80 -19.26
C GLN A 142 -1.78 -24.14 -20.47
N ASN A 143 -0.79 -23.30 -20.79
CA ASN A 143 0.18 -23.61 -21.84
C ASN A 143 1.01 -24.86 -21.50
N ARG A 144 1.45 -25.01 -20.24
CA ARG A 144 2.25 -26.16 -19.80
C ARG A 144 1.47 -27.47 -19.92
N LYS A 145 0.20 -27.49 -19.52
CA LYS A 145 -0.65 -28.71 -19.54
C LYS A 145 -1.11 -29.09 -20.94
N ASN A 146 -1.41 -28.10 -21.79
CA ASN A 146 -2.10 -28.34 -23.05
C ASN A 146 -1.21 -28.14 -24.29
N GLY A 147 0.04 -27.67 -24.12
CA GLY A 147 1.03 -27.45 -25.17
C GLY A 147 0.53 -26.48 -26.26
N SER A 148 0.80 -25.17 -26.15
CA SER A 148 0.24 -24.22 -27.12
C SER A 148 1.26 -23.65 -28.10
N LYS A 149 0.90 -23.71 -29.40
CA LYS A 149 1.50 -22.90 -30.47
C LYS A 149 1.27 -21.39 -30.27
N HIS A 150 0.57 -20.95 -29.21
CA HIS A 150 -0.03 -19.60 -29.11
C HIS A 150 0.23 -18.86 -27.78
N LEU A 151 1.04 -19.40 -26.84
CA LEU A 151 1.36 -18.71 -25.58
C LEU A 151 1.93 -17.31 -25.83
N ARG A 152 2.78 -17.18 -26.85
CA ARG A 152 3.32 -15.89 -27.28
C ARG A 152 2.23 -14.89 -27.64
N LEU A 153 1.20 -15.30 -28.36
CA LEU A 153 0.08 -14.44 -28.74
C LEU A 153 -0.73 -14.02 -27.51
N GLN A 154 -0.98 -14.97 -26.59
CA GLN A 154 -1.70 -14.67 -25.35
C GLN A 154 -0.91 -13.70 -24.46
N LEU A 155 0.40 -13.89 -24.31
CA LEU A 155 1.24 -12.97 -23.56
C LEU A 155 1.40 -11.61 -24.24
N GLN A 156 1.38 -11.52 -25.58
CA GLN A 156 1.37 -10.24 -26.30
C GLN A 156 0.07 -9.46 -26.08
N VAL A 157 -1.08 -10.14 -26.08
CA VAL A 157 -2.36 -9.51 -25.73
C VAL A 157 -2.35 -9.04 -24.28
N GLU A 158 -1.93 -9.90 -23.35
CA GLU A 158 -1.82 -9.57 -21.93
C GLU A 158 -0.85 -8.41 -21.69
N MET A 159 0.27 -8.36 -22.41
CA MET A 159 1.24 -7.26 -22.38
C MET A 159 0.59 -5.94 -22.81
N GLN A 160 -0.14 -5.95 -23.93
CA GLN A 160 -0.82 -4.76 -24.44
C GLN A 160 -1.86 -4.24 -23.43
N GLU A 161 -2.67 -5.14 -22.87
CA GLU A 161 -3.61 -4.83 -21.79
C GLU A 161 -2.89 -4.25 -20.56
N ALA A 162 -1.77 -4.85 -20.14
CA ALA A 162 -0.98 -4.38 -19.00
C ALA A 162 -0.36 -3.00 -19.23
N PHE A 163 0.11 -2.70 -20.46
CA PHE A 163 0.61 -1.39 -20.83
C PHE A 163 -0.48 -0.32 -20.88
N GLU A 164 -1.66 -0.65 -21.41
CA GLU A 164 -2.81 0.25 -21.39
C GLU A 164 -3.29 0.53 -19.95
N MET A 165 -3.29 -0.50 -19.11
CA MET A 165 -3.60 -0.37 -17.69
C MET A 165 -2.55 0.49 -16.97
N ARG A 166 -1.25 0.33 -17.26
CA ARG A 166 -0.19 1.20 -16.72
C ARG A 166 -0.36 2.65 -17.19
N LYS A 167 -0.69 2.87 -18.46
CA LYS A 167 -0.92 4.22 -19.01
C LYS A 167 -2.13 4.90 -18.37
N SER A 168 -3.22 4.16 -18.16
CA SER A 168 -4.41 4.69 -17.48
C SER A 168 -4.18 4.89 -15.97
N THR A 169 -3.43 4.00 -15.32
CA THR A 169 -3.04 4.13 -13.90
C THR A 169 -2.12 5.33 -13.70
N ALA A 170 -1.14 5.56 -14.59
CA ALA A 170 -0.29 6.75 -14.55
C ALA A 170 -1.09 8.04 -14.67
N LYS A 171 -2.13 8.07 -15.53
CA LYS A 171 -3.05 9.21 -15.64
C LYS A 171 -3.88 9.39 -14.36
N ARG A 172 -4.47 8.31 -13.83
CA ARG A 172 -5.25 8.33 -12.59
C ARG A 172 -4.42 8.76 -11.38
N LEU A 173 -3.19 8.29 -11.25
CA LEU A 173 -2.27 8.71 -10.19
C LEU A 173 -1.93 10.21 -10.32
N GLY A 174 -1.87 10.76 -11.55
CA GLY A 174 -1.76 12.20 -11.77
C GLY A 174 -3.00 12.97 -11.31
N GLU A 175 -4.20 12.43 -11.53
CA GLU A 175 -5.47 13.00 -11.07
C GLU A 175 -5.63 12.89 -9.53
N GLU A 176 -5.23 11.76 -8.94
CA GLU A 176 -5.23 11.51 -7.49
C GLU A 176 -4.19 12.36 -6.75
N ALA A 177 -3.02 12.61 -7.35
CA ALA A 177 -2.03 13.52 -6.80
C ALA A 177 -2.54 14.97 -6.75
N SER A 178 -3.27 15.40 -7.79
CA SER A 178 -3.90 16.71 -7.84
C SER A 178 -4.96 16.88 -6.75
N THR A 179 -5.80 15.86 -6.52
CA THR A 179 -6.83 15.90 -5.47
C THR A 179 -6.29 15.74 -4.04
N LYS A 180 -5.22 14.97 -3.84
CA LYS A 180 -4.52 14.91 -2.54
C LYS A 180 -3.90 16.25 -2.13
N LEU A 181 -3.56 17.13 -3.07
CA LEU A 181 -3.09 18.49 -2.78
C LEU A 181 -4.25 19.45 -2.44
N LEU A 182 -5.46 19.19 -2.93
CA LEU A 182 -6.65 20.00 -2.62
C LEU A 182 -7.20 19.74 -1.20
N LEU A 183 -7.05 18.52 -0.67
CA LEU A 183 -7.58 18.17 0.64
C LEU A 183 -6.93 18.97 1.81
N PRO A 184 -5.60 19.16 1.87
CA PRO A 184 -4.94 20.08 2.80
C PRO A 184 -5.46 21.53 2.70
N LEU A 185 -5.76 21.99 1.49
CA LEU A 185 -6.23 23.36 1.24
C LEU A 185 -7.62 23.59 1.87
N PHE A 186 -8.55 22.65 1.70
CA PHE A 186 -9.87 22.74 2.32
C PHE A 186 -9.83 22.65 3.85
N MET A 187 -8.97 21.79 4.40
CA MET A 187 -8.76 21.68 5.85
C MET A 187 -8.22 22.98 6.44
N GLN A 188 -7.23 23.60 5.80
CA GLN A 188 -6.68 24.87 6.26
C GLN A 188 -7.72 26.00 6.18
N LEU A 189 -8.52 26.05 5.10
CA LEU A 189 -9.61 27.03 4.96
C LEU A 189 -10.65 26.88 6.09
N PHE A 190 -11.00 25.64 6.44
CA PHE A 190 -11.95 25.35 7.52
C PHE A 190 -11.43 25.81 8.89
N ILE A 191 -10.14 25.60 9.18
CA ILE A 191 -9.51 26.06 10.43
C ILE A 191 -9.54 27.59 10.51
N ILE A 192 -9.19 28.29 9.42
CA ILE A 192 -9.24 29.76 9.36
C ILE A 192 -10.67 30.26 9.59
N MET A 193 -11.66 29.61 8.97
CA MET A 193 -13.08 29.95 9.14
C MET A 193 -13.52 29.83 10.61
N LEU A 194 -13.10 28.78 11.32
CA LEU A 194 -13.38 28.62 12.76
C LEU A 194 -12.75 29.73 13.61
N ILE A 195 -11.51 30.15 13.30
CA ILE A 195 -10.81 31.22 14.02
C ILE A 195 -11.55 32.56 13.88
N ILE A 196 -12.21 32.81 12.75
CA ILE A 196 -12.96 34.06 12.51
C ILE A 196 -14.36 34.00 13.14
N ILE A 197 -15.07 32.87 12.97
CA ILE A 197 -16.45 32.72 13.44
C ILE A 197 -16.53 32.63 14.97
N TYR A 198 -15.57 31.95 15.61
CA TYR A 198 -15.57 31.77 17.05
C TYR A 198 -15.60 33.09 17.86
N PRO A 199 -14.72 34.09 17.60
CA PRO A 199 -14.80 35.39 18.28
C PRO A 199 -16.02 36.21 17.84
N ALA A 200 -16.48 36.08 16.59
CA ALA A 200 -17.67 36.76 16.11
C ALA A 200 -18.93 36.31 16.88
N MET A 201 -19.08 35.00 17.12
CA MET A 201 -20.20 34.50 17.94
C MET A 201 -20.11 34.93 19.41
N GLN A 202 -18.91 35.07 19.96
CA GLN A 202 -18.71 35.58 21.33
C GLN A 202 -18.94 37.09 21.44
N SER A 203 -18.78 37.85 20.35
CA SER A 203 -19.03 39.30 20.32
C SER A 203 -20.50 39.67 20.11
N MET A 204 -21.32 38.72 19.64
CA MET A 204 -22.75 38.92 19.37
C MET A 204 -23.66 38.28 20.43
N GLY A 205 -23.08 37.69 21.48
CA GLY A 205 -23.76 37.06 22.62
C GLY A 205 -23.48 37.75 23.95
#